data_AF-A0A7X5DRN9-F1
#
_entry.id   AF-A0A7X5DRN9-F1
#
_cell.length_a   1.000
_cell.length_b   1.000
_cell.length_c   1.000
_cell.angle_alpha   90.00
_cell.angle_beta   90.00
_cell.angle_gamma   90.00
#
_symmetry.space_group_name_H-M   'P 1'
#
loop_
_entity.id
_entity.type
_entity.pdbx_description
1 polymer ?
#
loop_
_entity_poly.entity_id
_entity_poly.type
_entity_poly.pdbx_seq_one_letter_code
_entity_poly.pdbx_strand_id
1 'polypeptide(L)'
;MYFMNQFSEQKDALPAEVCIKVTVSLEDVDSIMCSALESGIGYWCSKASVVGEFFGDEASQQIGRGGSLIIYDAESGEKLVLTLEKFLKGIEMYLCSPMYQGSVVYENGGARLNTYLLDAAVADMIVQYAIFSEVRYS
;
A
#
# COMPACT_ATOMS: atom_id res chain seq x y z
N MET A 1 -42.52 -16.16 -28.28
CA MET A 1 -41.57 -16.93 -27.45
C MET A 1 -40.45 -17.41 -28.36
N TYR A 2 -39.35 -16.65 -28.45
CA TYR A 2 -38.15 -17.06 -29.17
C TYR A 2 -37.00 -17.06 -28.16
N PHE A 3 -36.56 -18.25 -27.78
CA PHE A 3 -35.29 -18.45 -27.09
C PHE A 3 -34.17 -18.27 -28.12
N MET A 4 -33.36 -17.23 -27.98
CA MET A 4 -32.06 -17.18 -28.63
C MET A 4 -31.02 -17.62 -27.60
N ASN A 5 -30.44 -18.80 -27.85
CA ASN A 5 -29.30 -19.33 -27.12
C ASN A 5 -28.15 -18.32 -27.16
N GLN A 6 -27.75 -17.82 -25.99
CA GLN A 6 -26.43 -17.21 -25.82
C GLN A 6 -25.41 -18.36 -25.81
N PHE A 7 -24.76 -18.59 -26.95
CA PHE A 7 -23.53 -19.37 -26.97
C PHE A 7 -22.42 -18.47 -26.42
N SER A 8 -21.93 -18.83 -25.23
CA SER A 8 -20.72 -18.29 -24.65
C SER A 8 -19.51 -18.73 -25.48
N GLU A 9 -19.02 -17.88 -26.38
CA GLU A 9 -17.67 -18.03 -26.90
C GLU A 9 -16.67 -17.59 -25.81
N GLN A 10 -16.27 -18.52 -24.94
CA GLN A 10 -15.10 -18.33 -24.10
C GLN A 10 -13.91 -18.95 -24.84
N LYS A 11 -13.23 -18.12 -25.65
CA LYS A 11 -12.06 -18.52 -26.44
C LYS A 11 -10.88 -18.85 -25.52
N ASP A 12 -10.20 -19.94 -25.86
CA ASP A 12 -8.99 -20.49 -25.22
C ASP A 12 -7.93 -19.42 -24.95
N ALA A 13 -7.92 -18.84 -23.74
CA ALA A 13 -6.92 -17.88 -23.31
C ALA A 13 -5.96 -18.56 -22.31
N LEU A 14 -4.67 -18.54 -22.62
CA LEU A 14 -3.62 -19.00 -21.71
C LEU A 14 -3.08 -17.79 -20.93
N PRO A 15 -2.92 -17.89 -19.60
CA PRO A 15 -2.33 -16.81 -18.82
C PRO A 15 -0.84 -16.65 -19.15
N ALA A 16 -0.37 -15.41 -19.16
CA ALA A 16 1.05 -15.07 -19.21
C ALA A 16 1.39 -14.26 -17.96
N GLU A 17 2.48 -14.62 -17.29
CA GLU A 17 2.97 -13.90 -16.11
C GLU A 17 4.01 -12.86 -16.53
N VAL A 18 3.91 -11.67 -15.96
CA VAL A 18 4.84 -10.56 -16.19
C VAL A 18 5.29 -10.01 -14.85
N CYS A 19 6.59 -9.81 -14.68
CA CYS A 19 7.18 -9.15 -13.52
C CYS A 19 7.59 -7.74 -13.89
N ILE A 20 7.09 -6.74 -13.15
CA ILE A 20 7.41 -5.32 -13.34
C ILE A 20 8.12 -4.82 -12.10
N LYS A 21 9.21 -4.09 -12.28
CA LYS A 21 9.89 -3.36 -11.20
C LYS A 21 9.34 -1.94 -11.13
N VAL A 22 8.66 -1.60 -10.05
CA VAL A 22 8.15 -0.25 -9.79
C VAL A 22 9.16 0.51 -8.94
N THR A 23 9.52 1.70 -9.38
CA THR A 23 10.40 2.60 -8.62
C THR A 23 9.57 3.37 -7.61
N VAL A 24 9.94 3.27 -6.33
CA VAL A 24 9.34 4.00 -5.22
C VAL A 24 10.39 4.98 -4.70
N SER A 25 10.09 6.28 -4.76
CA SER A 25 10.95 7.33 -4.24
C SER A 25 10.69 7.60 -2.75
N LEU A 26 11.59 8.33 -2.10
CA LEU A 26 11.39 8.73 -0.71
C LEU A 26 10.15 9.63 -0.55
N GLU A 27 9.86 10.48 -1.52
CA GLU A 27 8.66 11.31 -1.52
C GLU A 27 7.38 10.47 -1.62
N ASP A 28 7.40 9.39 -2.41
CA ASP A 28 6.27 8.45 -2.47
C ASP A 28 6.02 7.80 -1.10
N VAL A 29 7.09 7.36 -0.42
CA VAL A 29 7.01 6.80 0.94
C VAL A 29 6.45 7.83 1.92
N ASP A 30 7.02 9.04 1.94
CA ASP A 30 6.65 10.11 2.85
C ASP A 30 5.17 10.51 2.63
N SER A 31 4.72 10.60 1.37
CA SER A 31 3.33 10.94 1.02
C SER A 31 2.34 9.87 1.47
N ILE A 32 2.62 8.59 1.21
CA ILE A 32 1.74 7.49 1.63
C ILE A 32 1.68 7.43 3.16
N MET A 33 2.82 7.55 3.84
CA MET A 33 2.87 7.55 5.30
C MET A 33 2.14 8.74 5.90
N CYS A 34 2.22 9.91 5.29
CA CYS A 34 1.45 11.08 5.68
C CYS A 34 -0.06 10.78 5.61
N SER A 35 -0.55 10.33 4.45
CA SER A 35 -1.97 9.98 4.26
C SER A 35 -2.44 8.90 5.25
N ALA A 36 -1.63 7.87 5.49
CA ALA A 36 -1.91 6.83 6.47
C ALA A 36 -2.04 7.43 7.89
N LEU A 37 -1.02 8.15 8.37
CA LEU A 37 -0.96 8.65 9.74
C LEU A 37 -2.01 9.72 10.06
N GLU A 38 -2.38 10.55 9.07
CA GLU A 38 -3.35 11.63 9.27
C GLU A 38 -4.81 11.16 9.16
N SER A 39 -5.11 10.19 8.30
CA SER A 39 -6.49 9.82 8.00
C SER A 39 -6.74 8.36 7.63
N GLY A 40 -5.72 7.62 7.16
CA GLY A 40 -5.89 6.24 6.69
C GLY A 40 -6.05 5.23 7.82
N ILE A 41 -5.18 5.27 8.84
CA ILE A 41 -5.12 4.18 9.85
C ILE A 41 -5.77 4.55 11.19
N GLY A 42 -6.19 5.80 11.37
CA GLY A 42 -6.63 6.32 12.68
C GLY A 42 -7.83 5.60 13.30
N TYR A 43 -8.57 4.78 12.54
CA TYR A 43 -9.71 4.01 13.04
C TYR A 43 -9.32 2.69 13.71
N TRP A 44 -8.14 2.13 13.40
CA TRP A 44 -7.61 0.91 14.04
C TRP A 44 -6.23 1.10 14.67
N CYS A 45 -5.56 2.22 14.42
CA CYS A 45 -4.32 2.63 15.07
C CYS A 45 -4.61 3.70 16.12
N SER A 46 -4.40 3.36 17.39
CA SER A 46 -4.59 4.29 18.52
C SER A 46 -3.46 5.33 18.63
N LYS A 47 -2.26 4.97 18.18
CA LYS A 47 -1.07 5.83 18.22
C LYS A 47 0.00 5.30 17.28
N ALA A 48 0.80 6.18 16.68
CA ALA A 48 2.09 5.85 16.08
C ALA A 48 3.22 6.47 16.92
N SER A 49 4.35 5.77 17.08
CA SER A 49 5.52 6.30 17.80
C SER A 49 6.81 5.93 17.11
N VAL A 50 7.74 6.87 17.04
CA VAL A 50 9.08 6.63 16.51
C VAL A 50 9.87 5.70 17.43
N VAL A 51 10.60 4.77 16.82
CA VAL A 51 11.55 3.89 17.50
C VAL A 51 12.96 4.47 17.38
N GLY A 52 13.56 4.81 18.52
CA GLY A 52 14.93 5.30 18.56
C GLY A 52 15.05 6.75 18.10
N GLU A 53 16.03 7.01 17.23
CA GLU A 53 16.30 8.35 16.68
C GLU A 53 15.20 8.79 15.72
N PHE A 54 14.89 10.08 15.75
CA PHE A 54 13.92 10.72 14.85
C PHE A 54 14.63 11.15 13.57
N PHE A 55 14.11 10.74 12.41
CA PHE A 55 14.66 11.04 11.10
C PHE A 55 13.68 11.88 10.27
N GLY A 56 14.13 13.08 9.90
CA GLY A 56 13.31 14.06 9.19
C GLY A 56 12.70 15.09 10.14
N ASP A 57 11.65 15.75 9.68
CA ASP A 57 10.90 16.79 10.38
C ASP A 57 9.54 16.29 10.88
N GLU A 58 9.03 15.21 10.29
CA GLU A 58 7.70 14.64 10.55
C GLU A 58 7.74 13.11 10.70
N ALA A 59 6.79 12.53 11.41
CA ALA A 59 6.72 11.07 11.60
C ALA A 59 6.54 10.30 10.27
N SER A 60 5.90 10.93 9.27
CA SER A 60 5.75 10.42 7.90
C SER A 60 7.09 10.11 7.23
N GLN A 61 8.11 10.91 7.55
CA GLN A 61 9.45 10.85 6.97
C GLN A 61 10.34 9.75 7.55
N GLN A 62 9.93 9.18 8.68
CA GLN A 62 10.70 8.22 9.46
C GLN A 62 11.04 6.96 8.66
N ILE A 63 10.05 6.39 7.95
CA ILE A 63 10.19 5.12 7.25
C ILE A 63 11.12 5.25 6.04
N GLY A 64 10.93 6.28 5.21
CA GLY A 64 11.77 6.51 4.02
C GLY A 64 13.24 6.71 4.36
N ARG A 65 13.55 7.26 5.55
CA ARG A 65 14.92 7.53 6.01
C ARG A 65 15.57 6.37 6.77
N GLY A 66 14.96 5.18 6.74
CA GLY A 66 15.51 3.97 7.37
C GLY A 66 15.18 3.82 8.86
N GLY A 67 14.33 4.69 9.40
CA GLY A 67 13.78 4.55 10.75
C GLY A 67 12.67 3.50 10.83
N SER A 68 12.02 3.43 12.00
CA SER A 68 10.87 2.56 12.23
C SER A 68 9.82 3.24 13.09
N LEU A 69 8.57 2.81 12.91
CA LEU A 69 7.43 3.21 13.73
C LEU A 69 6.87 2.00 14.48
N ILE A 70 6.44 2.22 15.72
CA ILE A 70 5.49 1.33 16.38
C ILE A 70 4.09 1.89 16.12
N ILE A 71 3.26 1.08 15.50
CA ILE A 71 1.82 1.28 15.35
C ILE A 71 1.14 0.53 16.51
N TYR A 72 0.29 1.22 17.26
CA TYR A 72 -0.42 0.65 18.40
C TYR A 72 -1.82 0.26 17.96
N ASP A 73 -2.05 -1.05 17.86
CA ASP A 73 -3.35 -1.60 17.51
C ASP A 73 -4.40 -1.20 18.55
N ALA A 74 -5.50 -0.58 18.10
CA ALA A 74 -6.52 -0.04 18.98
C ALA A 74 -7.43 -1.12 19.59
N GLU A 75 -7.59 -2.26 18.91
CA GLU A 75 -8.47 -3.34 19.37
C GLU A 75 -7.76 -4.28 20.35
N SER A 76 -6.55 -4.73 19.98
CA SER A 76 -5.77 -5.71 20.75
C SER A 76 -4.75 -5.08 21.71
N GLY A 77 -4.35 -3.82 21.47
CA GLY A 77 -3.25 -3.17 22.19
C GLY A 77 -1.86 -3.64 21.77
N GLU A 78 -1.75 -4.44 20.70
CA GLU A 78 -0.48 -4.94 20.19
C GLU A 78 0.42 -3.80 19.67
N LYS A 79 1.74 -3.96 19.84
CA LYS A 79 2.76 -3.06 19.30
C LYS A 79 3.31 -3.64 18.01
N LEU A 80 2.93 -3.02 16.90
CA LEU A 80 3.23 -3.50 15.56
C LEU A 80 4.36 -2.67 14.96
N VAL A 81 5.49 -3.32 14.65
CA VAL A 81 6.66 -2.62 14.10
C VAL A 81 6.55 -2.50 12.59
N LEU A 82 6.58 -1.26 12.09
CA LEU A 82 6.65 -0.90 10.67
C LEU A 82 8.07 -0.42 10.33
N THR A 83 8.68 -1.07 9.35
CA THR A 83 10.02 -0.77 8.81
C THR A 83 9.90 -0.47 7.31
N LEU A 84 10.95 0.11 6.70
CA LEU A 84 10.97 0.32 5.25
C LEU A 84 10.80 -0.97 4.46
N GLU A 85 11.42 -2.06 4.88
CA GLU A 85 11.29 -3.38 4.24
C GLU A 85 9.84 -3.87 4.22
N LYS A 86 9.17 -3.82 5.39
CA LYS A 86 7.75 -4.18 5.50
C LYS A 86 6.86 -3.26 4.66
N PHE A 87 7.15 -1.96 4.69
CA PHE A 87 6.41 -0.97 3.93
C PHE A 87 6.49 -1.23 2.42
N LEU A 88 7.69 -1.49 1.89
CA LEU A 88 7.88 -1.88 0.49
C LEU A 88 7.15 -3.18 0.16
N LYS A 89 7.13 -4.15 1.09
CA LYS A 89 6.34 -5.37 0.91
C LYS A 89 4.84 -5.10 0.84
N GLY A 90 4.34 -4.15 1.64
CA GLY A 90 2.96 -3.67 1.57
C GLY A 90 2.61 -3.08 0.20
N ILE A 91 3.51 -2.30 -0.39
CA ILE A 91 3.35 -1.77 -1.76
C ILE A 91 3.30 -2.91 -2.78
N GLU A 92 4.22 -3.88 -2.71
CA GLU A 92 4.20 -5.05 -3.60
C GLU A 92 2.85 -5.79 -3.55
N MET A 93 2.33 -6.03 -2.34
CA MET A 93 1.05 -6.72 -2.16
C MET A 93 -0.13 -5.92 -2.71
N TYR A 94 -0.15 -4.60 -2.47
CA TYR A 94 -1.15 -3.72 -3.06
C TYR A 94 -1.11 -3.75 -4.58
N LEU A 95 0.08 -3.71 -5.19
CA LEU A 95 0.23 -3.71 -6.65
C LEU A 95 -0.20 -5.02 -7.32
N CYS A 96 -0.20 -6.14 -6.60
CA CYS A 96 -0.74 -7.41 -7.11
C CYS A 96 -2.27 -7.39 -7.25
N SER A 97 -2.97 -6.56 -6.48
CA SER A 97 -4.43 -6.43 -6.54
C SER A 97 -4.85 -5.01 -6.12
N PRO A 98 -4.57 -3.99 -6.96
CA PRO A 98 -4.75 -2.61 -6.57
C PRO A 98 -6.24 -2.25 -6.48
N MET A 99 -6.57 -1.35 -5.55
CA MET A 99 -7.94 -0.82 -5.41
C MET A 99 -8.40 -0.08 -6.67
N TYR A 100 -7.49 0.63 -7.33
CA TYR A 100 -7.77 1.42 -8.52
C TYR A 100 -6.96 0.93 -9.71
N GLN A 101 -7.57 0.95 -10.89
CA GLN A 101 -6.81 0.75 -12.12
C GLN A 101 -5.88 1.95 -12.35
N GLY A 102 -4.66 1.70 -12.84
CA GLY A 102 -3.70 2.76 -13.12
C GLY A 102 -2.84 3.18 -11.92
N SER A 103 -2.75 2.37 -10.86
CA SER A 103 -1.83 2.60 -9.73
C SER A 103 -0.35 2.60 -10.12
N VAL A 104 -0.02 2.15 -11.33
CA VAL A 104 1.31 2.23 -11.92
C VAL A 104 1.25 3.04 -13.21
N VAL A 105 2.13 4.03 -13.33
CA VAL A 105 2.35 4.80 -14.56
C VAL A 105 3.73 4.47 -15.15
N TYR A 106 3.85 4.57 -16.47
CA TYR A 106 5.10 4.36 -17.18
C TYR A 106 5.62 5.70 -17.68
N GLU A 107 6.69 6.18 -17.08
CA GLU A 107 7.28 7.49 -17.38
C GLU A 107 8.79 7.35 -17.50
N ASN A 108 9.40 8.06 -18.45
CA ASN A 108 10.85 8.06 -18.68
C ASN A 108 11.46 6.65 -18.82
N GLY A 109 10.69 5.69 -19.35
CA GLY A 109 11.13 4.30 -19.55
C GLY A 109 11.09 3.42 -18.31
N GLY A 110 10.49 3.86 -17.20
CA GLY A 110 10.34 3.09 -15.97
C GLY A 110 8.91 3.11 -15.42
N ALA A 111 8.56 2.10 -14.62
CA ALA A 111 7.30 2.05 -13.90
C ALA A 111 7.42 2.80 -12.56
N ARG A 112 6.43 3.63 -12.23
CA ARG A 112 6.32 4.39 -10.98
C ARG A 112 4.92 4.28 -10.39
N LEU A 113 4.80 4.53 -9.09
CA LEU A 113 3.48 4.66 -8.46
C LEU A 113 2.75 5.88 -9.01
N ASN A 114 1.45 5.73 -9.22
CA ASN A 114 0.57 6.85 -9.53
C ASN A 114 0.08 7.48 -8.21
N THR A 115 0.82 8.44 -7.69
CA THR A 115 0.54 9.08 -6.40
C THR A 115 -0.80 9.81 -6.34
N TYR A 116 -1.37 10.20 -7.49
CA TYR A 116 -2.72 10.80 -7.56
C TYR A 116 -3.84 9.84 -7.15
N LEU A 117 -3.59 8.52 -7.16
CA LEU A 117 -4.52 7.49 -6.74
C LEU A 117 -4.24 6.95 -5.33
N LEU A 118 -3.22 7.48 -4.64
CA LEU A 118 -2.81 7.04 -3.30
C LEU A 118 -3.50 7.92 -2.25
N ASP A 119 -4.81 7.73 -2.10
CA ASP A 119 -5.57 8.37 -1.04
C ASP A 119 -5.41 7.66 0.32
N ALA A 120 -6.14 8.14 1.33
CA ALA A 120 -6.11 7.58 2.68
C ALA A 120 -6.49 6.08 2.73
N ALA A 121 -7.41 5.63 1.89
CA ALA A 121 -7.86 4.24 1.86
C ALA A 121 -6.80 3.33 1.23
N VAL A 122 -6.12 3.80 0.18
CA VAL A 122 -4.97 3.08 -0.39
C VAL A 122 -3.79 3.05 0.57
N ALA A 123 -3.51 4.16 1.25
CA ALA A 123 -2.46 4.23 2.25
C ALA A 123 -2.71 3.28 3.43
N ASP A 124 -3.96 3.18 3.89
CA ASP A 124 -4.39 2.21 4.89
C ASP A 124 -4.12 0.77 4.44
N MET A 125 -4.58 0.37 3.24
CA MET A 125 -4.34 -0.97 2.70
C MET A 125 -2.84 -1.32 2.64
N ILE A 126 -2.00 -0.39 2.19
CA ILE A 126 -0.54 -0.60 2.12
C ILE A 126 0.04 -0.84 3.51
N VAL A 127 -0.35 -0.05 4.51
CA VAL A 127 0.13 -0.22 5.89
C VAL A 127 -0.38 -1.53 6.50
N GLN A 128 -1.63 -1.90 6.24
CA GLN A 128 -2.17 -3.18 6.70
C GLN A 128 -1.45 -4.37 6.06
N TYR A 129 -1.18 -4.34 4.74
CA TYR A 129 -0.35 -5.37 4.11
C TYR A 129 1.07 -5.40 4.67
N ALA A 130 1.68 -4.24 4.92
CA ALA A 130 3.02 -4.16 5.48
C ALA A 130 3.12 -4.82 6.88
N ILE A 131 2.07 -4.70 7.69
CA ILE A 131 2.07 -5.16 9.08
C ILE A 131 1.51 -6.58 9.22
N PHE A 132 0.37 -6.87 8.57
CA PHE A 132 -0.40 -8.08 8.76
C PHE A 132 -0.29 -9.05 7.58
N SER A 133 0.26 -8.62 6.44
CA SER A 133 0.23 -9.37 5.17
C SER A 133 -1.20 -9.68 4.67
N GLU A 134 -2.19 -8.93 5.15
CA GLU A 134 -3.60 -8.99 4.77
C GLU A 134 -4.30 -7.67 5.12
N VAL A 135 -5.50 -7.44 4.62
CA VAL A 135 -6.40 -6.37 5.12
C VAL A 135 -7.26 -6.97 6.22
N ARG A 136 -7.14 -6.44 7.44
CA ARG A 136 -7.83 -6.91 8.64
C ARG A 136 -8.95 -5.98 9.08
N TYR A 137 -8.76 -4.68 8.86
CA TYR A 137 -9.67 -3.60 9.23
C TYR A 137 -10.23 -2.96 7.95
N SER A 138 -11.52 -2.61 7.92
CA SER A 138 -12.21 -2.00 6.77
C SER A 138 -13.45 -1.23 7.17
#